data_AF-A0A558CL56-F1
#
_entry.id   AF-A0A558CL56-F1
#
_cell.length_a   1.000
_cell.length_b   1.000
_cell.length_c   1.000
_cell.angle_alpha   90.00
_cell.angle_beta   90.00
_cell.angle_gamma   90.00
#
_symmetry.space_group_name_H-M   'P 1'
#
loop_
_entity.id
_entity.type
_entity.pdbx_description
1 polymer ?
#
loop_
_entity_poly.entity_id
_entity_poly.type
_entity_poly.pdbx_seq_one_letter_code
_entity_poly.pdbx_strand_id
1 'polypeptide(L)'
;MIRNSAFKPAWWLSNPHAQTVWPFLFRRRPEPNTRTESVELPDGDFLDIAWLDNNAGPFILIMHGLEGSLQSHYAANLLQQLDAVGYSAVFMHFRGCGGRPNRKDRSYHSGDTKDFSFMLDYIEQQSGRRVDAAIGYSLGGNVLLKWLGETGAKSKLKIAIAISVPFLLGDTATRLEKGVSKLYQAHLLSSLKRSYKVRFKDRPSPLNIDIEKLKSFREYDDQVTAPLNGFRGVDHYYNESSSRQYLKNIQSPTLILHAKDDPFMWPTTIPTQEELSECVTLELTKGGGHVGFVSGAIPGVAHYWLEKRIIEELQLHMPINQDVLG
;
A
#
# COMPACT_ATOMS: atom_id res chain seq x y z
N MET A 1 -13.06 15.43 5.08
CA MET A 1 -13.64 16.12 3.91
C MET A 1 -13.62 15.21 2.70
N ILE A 2 -14.75 14.99 2.02
CA ILE A 2 -14.78 14.32 0.71
C ILE A 2 -14.74 15.38 -0.40
N ARG A 3 -13.84 15.22 -1.37
CA ARG A 3 -13.76 16.11 -2.55
C ARG A 3 -13.59 15.32 -3.85
N ASN A 4 -14.06 15.89 -4.96
CA ASN A 4 -13.81 15.32 -6.28
C ASN A 4 -12.47 15.85 -6.83
N SER A 5 -11.65 14.96 -7.36
CA SER A 5 -10.38 15.32 -7.99
C SER A 5 -10.56 15.96 -9.36
N ALA A 6 -9.59 16.79 -9.75
CA ALA A 6 -9.47 17.31 -11.11
C ALA A 6 -8.89 16.28 -12.11
N PHE A 7 -8.42 15.12 -11.63
CA PHE A 7 -7.88 14.07 -12.48
C PHE A 7 -8.86 13.65 -13.59
N LYS A 8 -8.34 13.54 -14.80
CA LYS A 8 -9.06 13.00 -15.96
C LYS A 8 -8.28 11.79 -16.50
N PRO A 9 -8.91 10.60 -16.58
CA PRO A 9 -8.27 9.45 -17.18
C PRO A 9 -7.97 9.72 -18.65
N ALA A 10 -6.91 9.11 -19.18
CA ALA A 10 -6.65 9.10 -20.61
C ALA A 10 -7.88 8.56 -21.34
N TRP A 11 -8.37 9.26 -22.35
CA TRP A 11 -9.65 8.92 -23.00
C TRP A 11 -9.62 7.53 -23.67
N TRP A 12 -8.42 7.10 -24.10
CA TRP A 12 -8.13 5.78 -24.67
C TRP A 12 -7.86 4.69 -23.60
N LEU A 13 -7.83 5.06 -22.32
CA LEU A 13 -7.86 4.16 -21.13
C LEU A 13 -9.05 4.54 -20.24
N SER A 14 -10.23 4.66 -20.80
CA SER A 14 -11.44 5.04 -20.04
C SER A 14 -12.07 3.85 -19.29
N ASN A 15 -11.63 2.62 -19.56
CA ASN A 15 -12.07 1.42 -18.85
C ASN A 15 -11.26 1.21 -17.54
N PRO A 16 -11.91 0.90 -16.40
CA PRO A 16 -11.23 0.69 -15.12
C PRO A 16 -10.15 -0.40 -15.15
N HIS A 17 -10.38 -1.47 -15.92
CA HIS A 17 -9.42 -2.55 -16.11
C HIS A 17 -8.22 -2.11 -16.94
N ALA A 18 -8.44 -1.31 -17.99
CA ALA A 18 -7.36 -0.76 -18.81
C ALA A 18 -6.47 0.20 -18.00
N GLN A 19 -7.06 1.06 -17.17
CA GLN A 19 -6.34 1.91 -16.21
C GLN A 19 -5.49 1.10 -15.23
N THR A 20 -6.04 -0.01 -14.73
CA THR A 20 -5.35 -0.88 -13.77
C THR A 20 -4.17 -1.63 -14.40
N VAL A 21 -4.36 -2.15 -15.62
CA VAL A 21 -3.40 -3.05 -16.27
C VAL A 21 -2.31 -2.29 -17.03
N TRP A 22 -2.63 -1.12 -17.59
CA TRP A 22 -1.68 -0.38 -18.44
C TRP A 22 -0.35 -0.08 -17.75
N PRO A 23 -0.30 0.51 -16.54
CA PRO A 23 0.96 0.77 -15.86
C PRO A 23 1.73 -0.50 -15.51
N PHE A 24 1.02 -1.57 -15.20
CA PHE A 24 1.65 -2.86 -14.90
C PHE A 24 2.43 -3.39 -16.11
N LEU A 25 1.86 -3.30 -17.32
CA LEU A 25 2.47 -3.85 -18.55
C LEU A 25 3.47 -2.91 -19.22
N PHE A 26 3.16 -1.62 -19.30
CA PHE A 26 3.85 -0.69 -20.21
C PHE A 26 4.68 0.38 -19.51
N ARG A 27 4.54 0.56 -18.20
CA ARG A 27 5.32 1.57 -17.48
C ARG A 27 6.75 1.11 -17.32
N ARG A 28 7.70 1.95 -17.77
CA ARG A 28 9.11 1.77 -17.48
C ARG A 28 9.35 1.86 -15.97
N ARG A 29 10.16 0.95 -15.46
CA ARG A 29 10.57 0.89 -14.05
C ARG A 29 12.05 1.25 -14.00
N PRO A 30 12.41 2.49 -13.64
CA PRO A 30 13.81 2.85 -13.48
C PRO A 30 14.41 2.05 -12.31
N GLU A 31 15.74 1.91 -12.29
CA GLU A 31 16.41 1.43 -11.09
C GLU A 31 16.57 2.61 -10.12
N PRO A 32 15.96 2.56 -8.93
CA PRO A 32 16.11 3.64 -7.96
C PRO A 32 17.49 3.54 -7.30
N ASN A 33 18.16 4.67 -7.10
CA ASN A 33 19.44 4.74 -6.40
C ASN A 33 19.21 4.51 -4.89
N THR A 34 19.10 3.24 -4.50
CA THR A 34 18.74 2.83 -3.14
C THR A 34 19.74 1.85 -2.56
N ARG A 35 19.98 1.96 -1.25
CA ARG A 35 20.74 0.98 -0.47
C ARG A 35 19.77 0.02 0.21
N THR A 36 19.93 -1.29 0.00
CA THR A 36 19.10 -2.28 0.67
C THR A 36 19.65 -2.65 2.05
N GLU A 37 18.76 -3.00 2.97
CA GLU A 37 19.11 -3.42 4.32
C GLU A 37 18.10 -4.44 4.83
N SER A 38 18.57 -5.38 5.65
CA SER A 38 17.72 -6.34 6.36
C SER A 38 17.68 -5.98 7.83
N VAL A 39 16.49 -5.65 8.32
CA VAL A 39 16.24 -5.20 9.69
C VAL A 39 15.69 -6.36 10.51
N GLU A 40 16.37 -6.68 11.61
CA GLU A 40 15.92 -7.70 12.55
C GLU A 40 14.73 -7.19 13.37
N LEU A 41 13.66 -8.00 13.46
CA LEU A 41 12.47 -7.68 14.23
C LEU A 41 12.55 -8.27 15.64
N PRO A 42 11.79 -7.72 16.62
CA PRO A 42 11.82 -8.20 18.01
C PRO A 42 11.42 -9.68 18.20
N ASP A 43 10.68 -10.26 17.24
CA ASP A 43 10.29 -11.68 17.27
C ASP A 43 11.35 -12.62 16.67
N GLY A 44 12.49 -12.08 16.21
CA GLY A 44 13.58 -12.82 15.55
C GLY A 44 13.31 -13.12 14.07
N ASP A 45 12.29 -12.50 13.48
CA ASP A 45 12.13 -12.42 12.03
C ASP A 45 12.86 -11.19 11.47
N PHE A 46 12.64 -10.84 10.20
CA PHE A 46 13.23 -9.65 9.58
C PHE A 46 12.31 -8.98 8.55
N LEU A 47 12.62 -7.73 8.24
CA LEU A 47 12.12 -7.02 7.06
C LEU A 47 13.28 -6.60 6.18
N ASP A 48 13.07 -6.64 4.87
CA ASP A 48 14.01 -6.04 3.92
C ASP A 48 13.50 -4.65 3.52
N ILE A 49 14.36 -3.65 3.57
CA ILE A 49 14.03 -2.26 3.25
C ILE A 49 15.00 -1.70 2.21
N ALA A 50 14.59 -0.63 1.54
CA ALA A 50 15.44 0.10 0.62
C ALA A 50 15.46 1.59 0.99
N TRP A 51 16.65 2.09 1.28
CA TRP A 51 16.93 3.46 1.67
C TRP A 51 17.19 4.33 0.46
N LEU A 52 16.51 5.47 0.41
CA LEU A 52 16.82 6.63 -0.39
C LEU A 52 17.22 7.74 0.60
N ASP A 53 18.46 7.71 1.08
CA ASP A 53 18.96 8.54 2.18
C ASP A 53 20.02 9.57 1.76
N ASN A 54 20.20 9.79 0.45
CA ASN A 54 21.16 10.77 -0.10
C ASN A 54 20.75 12.23 0.16
N ASN A 55 19.51 12.48 0.55
CA ASN A 55 18.97 13.82 0.76
C ASN A 55 18.85 14.17 2.26
N ALA A 56 18.83 15.46 2.57
CA ALA A 56 18.62 15.98 3.93
C ALA A 56 17.16 16.39 4.21
N GLY A 57 16.27 16.31 3.21
CA GLY A 57 14.87 16.70 3.35
C GLY A 57 14.03 15.77 4.23
N PRO A 58 12.71 16.00 4.28
CA PRO A 58 11.78 15.21 5.08
C PRO A 58 11.82 13.73 4.74
N PHE A 59 11.59 12.89 5.75
CA PHE A 59 11.76 11.44 5.65
C PHE A 59 10.42 10.73 5.45
N ILE A 60 10.32 9.89 4.42
CA ILE A 60 9.06 9.25 4.01
C ILE A 60 9.14 7.73 4.09
N LEU A 61 8.19 7.10 4.77
CA LEU A 61 8.05 5.63 4.79
C LEU A 61 6.99 5.16 3.78
N ILE A 62 7.35 4.25 2.88
CA ILE A 62 6.48 3.77 1.80
C ILE A 62 6.19 2.28 1.98
N MET A 63 4.91 1.91 1.90
CA MET A 63 4.42 0.53 1.94
C MET A 63 3.70 0.16 0.65
N HIS A 64 3.98 -1.04 0.15
CA HIS A 64 3.39 -1.59 -1.07
C HIS A 64 2.03 -2.26 -0.85
N GLY A 65 1.40 -2.70 -1.93
CA GLY A 65 0.16 -3.51 -1.90
C GLY A 65 0.42 -5.00 -1.67
N LEU A 66 -0.61 -5.84 -1.81
CA LEU A 66 -0.47 -7.29 -1.69
C LEU A 66 0.59 -7.84 -2.66
N GLU A 67 1.54 -8.63 -2.14
CA GLU A 67 2.64 -9.26 -2.89
C GLU A 67 3.50 -8.27 -3.70
N GLY A 68 3.52 -7.00 -3.27
CA GLY A 68 4.28 -5.93 -3.90
C GLY A 68 5.77 -5.94 -3.55
N SER A 69 6.53 -5.10 -4.27
CA SER A 69 7.93 -4.79 -3.98
C SER A 69 8.35 -3.50 -4.70
N LEU A 70 9.65 -3.16 -4.69
CA LEU A 70 10.23 -2.12 -5.55
C LEU A 70 9.96 -2.33 -7.05
N GLN A 71 9.62 -3.55 -7.47
CA GLN A 71 9.25 -3.86 -8.84
C GLN A 71 7.79 -3.51 -9.19
N SER A 72 7.00 -3.01 -8.23
CA SER A 72 5.68 -2.46 -8.50
C SER A 72 5.79 -1.25 -9.43
N HIS A 73 4.86 -1.08 -10.37
CA HIS A 73 4.95 -0.05 -11.42
C HIS A 73 5.08 1.39 -10.90
N TYR A 74 4.54 1.67 -9.71
CA TYR A 74 4.62 2.98 -9.06
C TYR A 74 5.91 3.18 -8.23
N ALA A 75 6.51 2.12 -7.70
CA ALA A 75 7.45 2.22 -6.58
C ALA A 75 8.74 2.98 -6.96
N ALA A 76 9.48 2.49 -7.95
CA ALA A 76 10.73 3.13 -8.37
C ALA A 76 10.52 4.53 -8.95
N ASN A 77 9.40 4.76 -9.66
CA ASN A 77 9.06 6.08 -10.20
C ASN A 77 8.76 7.09 -9.09
N LEU A 78 8.03 6.68 -8.03
CA LEU A 78 7.79 7.54 -6.88
C LEU A 78 9.11 7.88 -6.17
N LEU A 79 9.97 6.87 -5.91
CA LEU A 79 11.27 7.10 -5.29
C LEU A 79 12.13 8.08 -6.10
N GLN A 80 12.16 7.96 -7.43
CA GLN A 80 12.88 8.90 -8.29
C GLN A 80 12.31 10.33 -8.18
N GLN A 81 10.99 10.50 -8.10
CA GLN A 81 10.41 11.84 -7.93
C GLN A 81 10.67 12.43 -6.56
N LEU A 82 10.66 11.60 -5.50
CA LEU A 82 11.04 12.02 -4.16
C LEU A 82 12.49 12.48 -4.10
N ASP A 83 13.39 11.71 -4.71
CA ASP A 83 14.82 12.05 -4.83
C ASP A 83 15.00 13.38 -5.56
N ALA A 84 14.35 13.54 -6.71
CA ALA A 84 14.48 14.73 -7.56
C ALA A 84 14.01 16.03 -6.90
N VAL A 85 13.14 15.97 -5.89
CA VAL A 85 12.70 17.15 -5.14
C VAL A 85 13.33 17.25 -3.74
N GLY A 86 14.28 16.37 -3.42
CA GLY A 86 15.10 16.44 -2.20
C GLY A 86 14.54 15.74 -0.96
N TYR A 87 13.55 14.85 -1.09
CA TYR A 87 13.08 14.03 0.04
C TYR A 87 13.98 12.81 0.26
N SER A 88 14.04 12.35 1.51
CA SER A 88 14.52 11.01 1.84
C SER A 88 13.35 10.04 1.93
N ALA A 89 13.59 8.77 1.63
CA ALA A 89 12.57 7.74 1.77
C ALA A 89 13.14 6.39 2.22
N VAL A 90 12.28 5.59 2.84
CA VAL A 90 12.47 4.16 3.01
C VAL A 90 11.30 3.45 2.37
N PHE A 91 11.59 2.53 1.47
CA PHE A 91 10.62 1.59 0.96
C PHE A 91 10.67 0.31 1.79
N MET A 92 9.59 0.03 2.51
CA MET A 92 9.47 -1.14 3.38
C MET A 92 8.85 -2.29 2.58
N HIS A 93 9.57 -3.42 2.48
CA HIS A 93 8.95 -4.66 2.04
C HIS A 93 8.27 -5.34 3.22
N PHE A 94 7.02 -5.76 3.04
CA PHE A 94 6.37 -6.62 4.02
C PHE A 94 7.09 -7.97 4.14
N ARG A 95 6.85 -8.69 5.24
CA ARG A 95 7.50 -9.98 5.52
C ARG A 95 7.42 -10.94 4.33
N GLY A 96 8.58 -11.37 3.86
CA GLY A 96 8.67 -12.32 2.74
C GLY A 96 8.57 -11.68 1.34
N CYS A 97 8.42 -10.35 1.23
CA CYS A 97 8.35 -9.63 -0.04
C CYS A 97 9.69 -9.04 -0.50
N GLY A 98 10.76 -9.20 0.28
CA GLY A 98 12.13 -8.76 -0.04
C GLY A 98 12.89 -9.67 -1.02
N GLY A 99 12.22 -10.62 -1.68
CA GLY A 99 12.84 -11.60 -2.58
C GLY A 99 13.26 -12.92 -1.93
N ARG A 100 13.02 -13.06 -0.62
CA ARG A 100 13.25 -14.29 0.15
C ARG A 100 12.16 -14.48 1.21
N PRO A 101 11.83 -15.72 1.60
CA PRO A 101 10.83 -15.97 2.64
C PRO A 101 11.30 -15.48 4.01
N ASN A 102 10.35 -15.03 4.83
CA ASN A 102 10.61 -14.68 6.21
C ASN A 102 10.81 -15.95 7.09
N ARG A 103 11.43 -15.79 8.25
CA ARG A 103 11.89 -16.92 9.10
C ARG A 103 10.76 -17.57 9.88
N LYS A 104 9.72 -16.82 10.24
CA LYS A 104 8.61 -17.28 11.10
C LYS A 104 7.43 -17.75 10.27
N ASP A 105 6.53 -18.49 10.91
CA ASP A 105 5.31 -18.97 10.25
C ASP A 105 4.38 -17.81 9.91
N ARG A 106 4.33 -16.82 10.81
CA ARG A 106 3.63 -15.54 10.67
C ARG A 106 3.92 -14.90 9.31
N SER A 107 2.87 -14.51 8.57
CA SER A 107 2.96 -13.68 7.37
C SER A 107 2.68 -12.21 7.70
N TYR A 108 2.92 -11.29 6.77
CA TYR A 108 2.22 -10.02 6.81
C TYR A 108 0.72 -10.23 6.48
N HIS A 109 -0.11 -9.25 6.82
CA HIS A 109 -1.54 -9.21 6.49
C HIS A 109 -2.03 -7.76 6.43
N SER A 110 -3.27 -7.53 5.98
CA SER A 110 -3.82 -6.17 5.77
C SER A 110 -3.97 -5.33 7.04
N GLY A 111 -3.85 -5.94 8.22
CA GLY A 111 -3.98 -5.28 9.52
C GLY A 111 -2.67 -5.23 10.31
N ASP A 112 -1.53 -5.51 9.66
CA ASP A 112 -0.23 -5.64 10.33
C ASP A 112 0.40 -4.28 10.65
N THR A 113 -0.12 -3.64 11.69
CA THR A 113 0.32 -2.31 12.13
C THR A 113 1.57 -2.35 13.02
N LYS A 114 1.96 -3.53 13.51
CA LYS A 114 3.09 -3.71 14.42
C LYS A 114 4.42 -3.51 13.72
N ASP A 115 4.60 -4.18 12.58
CA ASP A 115 5.81 -4.08 11.77
C ASP A 115 6.01 -2.64 11.26
N PHE A 116 4.92 -1.97 10.84
CA PHE A 116 4.96 -0.55 10.45
C PHE A 116 5.38 0.35 11.62
N SER A 117 4.77 0.17 12.80
CA SER A 117 5.11 0.96 13.99
C SER A 117 6.58 0.79 14.39
N PHE A 118 7.08 -0.45 14.36
CA PHE A 118 8.49 -0.74 14.62
C PHE A 118 9.41 -0.03 13.62
N MET A 119 9.05 -0.02 12.34
CA MET A 119 9.87 0.63 11.31
C MET A 119 9.98 2.14 11.48
N LEU A 120 8.94 2.81 11.98
CA LEU A 120 9.02 4.25 12.29
C LEU A 120 10.10 4.53 13.36
N ASP A 121 10.09 3.76 14.45
CA ASP A 121 11.07 3.89 15.53
C ASP A 121 12.48 3.53 15.06
N TYR A 122 12.61 2.46 14.26
CA TYR A 122 13.88 2.02 13.69
C TYR A 122 14.51 3.11 12.81
N ILE A 123 13.72 3.72 11.92
CA ILE A 123 14.20 4.77 11.02
C ILE A 123 14.66 5.99 11.80
N GLU A 124 13.93 6.40 12.85
CA GLU A 124 14.34 7.52 13.70
C GLU A 124 15.68 7.22 14.41
N GLN A 125 15.84 6.00 14.92
CA GLN A 125 17.08 5.58 15.59
C GLN A 125 18.28 5.51 14.63
N GLN A 126 18.11 4.97 13.43
CA GLN A 126 19.21 4.80 12.47
C GLN A 126 19.59 6.11 11.76
N SER A 127 18.60 6.93 11.41
CA SER A 127 18.84 8.15 10.63
C SER A 127 19.01 9.41 11.49
N GLY A 128 18.66 9.35 12.79
CA GLY A 128 18.56 10.52 13.66
C GLY A 128 17.43 11.50 13.29
N ARG A 129 16.60 11.14 12.30
CA ARG A 129 15.51 11.96 11.76
C ARG A 129 14.18 11.23 11.91
N ARG A 130 13.16 11.94 12.35
CA ARG A 130 11.80 11.41 12.39
C ARG A 130 11.29 11.12 10.99
N VAL A 131 10.44 10.11 10.89
CA VAL A 131 9.59 9.93 9.71
C VAL A 131 8.52 11.01 9.72
N ASP A 132 8.56 11.88 8.71
CA ASP A 132 7.63 13.00 8.58
C ASP A 132 6.33 12.60 7.89
N ALA A 133 6.40 11.66 6.94
CA ALA A 133 5.23 11.19 6.20
C ALA A 133 5.25 9.69 5.92
N ALA A 134 4.07 9.14 5.68
CA ALA A 134 3.93 7.75 5.26
C ALA A 134 2.99 7.62 4.05
N ILE A 135 3.32 6.71 3.14
CA ILE A 135 2.56 6.44 1.92
C ILE A 135 2.24 4.95 1.86
N GLY A 136 0.96 4.61 1.71
CA GLY A 136 0.50 3.23 1.63
C GLY A 136 -0.33 2.97 0.38
N TYR A 137 0.05 1.96 -0.40
CA TYR A 137 -0.67 1.53 -1.59
C TYR A 137 -1.53 0.31 -1.31
N SER A 138 -2.81 0.34 -1.68
CA SER A 138 -3.74 -0.79 -1.57
C SER A 138 -3.71 -1.38 -0.16
N LEU A 139 -3.26 -2.64 0.01
CA LEU A 139 -3.06 -3.28 1.31
C LEU A 139 -2.22 -2.42 2.28
N GLY A 140 -1.10 -1.85 1.84
CA GLY A 140 -0.28 -0.97 2.68
C GLY A 140 -1.00 0.33 3.07
N GLY A 141 -1.91 0.81 2.23
CA GLY A 141 -2.81 1.91 2.57
C GLY A 141 -3.80 1.53 3.68
N ASN A 142 -4.30 0.29 3.67
CA ASN A 142 -5.16 -0.21 4.74
C ASN A 142 -4.41 -0.33 6.07
N VAL A 143 -3.18 -0.87 6.05
CA VAL A 143 -2.29 -0.93 7.22
C VAL A 143 -2.06 0.48 7.78
N LEU A 144 -1.72 1.44 6.92
CA LEU A 144 -1.47 2.83 7.30
C LEU A 144 -2.69 3.46 7.99
N LEU A 145 -3.87 3.39 7.36
CA LEU A 145 -5.09 4.00 7.89
C LEU A 145 -5.53 3.34 9.20
N LYS A 146 -5.39 2.02 9.34
CA LYS A 146 -5.63 1.31 10.59
C LYS A 146 -4.68 1.81 11.69
N TRP A 147 -3.37 1.84 11.44
CA TRP A 147 -2.39 2.30 12.42
C TRP A 147 -2.65 3.75 12.86
N LEU A 148 -3.02 4.63 11.93
CA LEU A 148 -3.36 6.01 12.22
C LEU A 148 -4.57 6.14 13.16
N GLY A 149 -5.62 5.35 12.94
CA GLY A 149 -6.79 5.39 13.82
C GLY A 149 -6.58 4.67 15.16
N GLU A 150 -5.66 3.70 15.24
CA GLU A 150 -5.24 3.08 16.49
C GLU A 150 -4.36 4.01 17.35
N THR A 151 -3.52 4.83 16.70
CA THR A 151 -2.55 5.70 17.39
C THR A 151 -3.04 7.13 17.63
N GLY A 152 -3.97 7.63 16.81
CA GLY A 152 -4.52 8.98 16.92
C GLY A 152 -3.42 10.04 16.94
N ALA A 153 -3.44 10.93 17.94
CA ALA A 153 -2.44 11.99 18.10
C ALA A 153 -0.99 11.49 18.30
N LYS A 154 -0.78 10.21 18.64
CA LYS A 154 0.56 9.65 18.85
C LYS A 154 1.30 9.40 17.54
N SER A 155 0.63 9.43 16.38
CA SER A 155 1.24 9.15 15.09
C SER A 155 2.38 10.11 14.74
N LYS A 156 2.25 11.39 15.11
CA LYS A 156 3.21 12.49 14.86
C LYS A 156 3.61 12.72 13.39
N LEU A 157 3.03 11.97 12.43
CA LEU A 157 3.22 12.21 11.01
C LEU A 157 2.65 13.59 10.64
N LYS A 158 3.41 14.34 9.85
CA LYS A 158 2.95 15.61 9.27
C LYS A 158 1.86 15.38 8.23
N ILE A 159 1.97 14.29 7.45
CA ILE A 159 0.97 13.88 6.46
C ILE A 159 1.05 12.38 6.19
N ALA A 160 -0.10 11.74 6.00
CA ALA A 160 -0.20 10.38 5.49
C ALA A 160 -0.95 10.34 4.16
N ILE A 161 -0.54 9.48 3.23
CA ILE A 161 -1.18 9.34 1.91
C ILE A 161 -1.51 7.88 1.66
N ALA A 162 -2.81 7.54 1.55
CA ALA A 162 -3.28 6.19 1.29
C ALA A 162 -3.97 6.11 -0.08
N ILE A 163 -3.63 5.10 -0.88
CA ILE A 163 -4.00 5.04 -2.31
C ILE A 163 -4.74 3.74 -2.61
N SER A 164 -5.90 3.82 -3.28
CA SER A 164 -6.70 2.65 -3.71
C SER A 164 -6.95 1.63 -2.59
N VAL A 165 -7.33 2.11 -1.41
CA VAL A 165 -7.42 1.31 -0.18
C VAL A 165 -8.61 0.33 -0.18
N PRO A 166 -8.41 -0.96 0.20
CA PRO A 166 -9.49 -1.90 0.49
C PRO A 166 -10.10 -1.64 1.87
N PHE A 167 -10.98 -0.63 1.97
CA PHE A 167 -11.55 -0.19 3.25
C PHE A 167 -12.25 -1.30 4.05
N LEU A 168 -12.90 -2.24 3.36
CA LEU A 168 -13.60 -3.40 3.91
C LEU A 168 -13.10 -4.68 3.23
N LEU A 169 -12.28 -5.46 3.93
CA LEU A 169 -11.53 -6.58 3.34
C LEU A 169 -12.44 -7.70 2.80
N GLY A 170 -13.51 -8.04 3.52
CA GLY A 170 -14.46 -9.07 3.09
C GLY A 170 -15.23 -8.68 1.84
N ASP A 171 -15.60 -7.40 1.71
CA ASP A 171 -16.26 -6.87 0.52
C ASP A 171 -15.30 -6.84 -0.68
N THR A 172 -14.04 -6.45 -0.46
CA THR A 172 -13.00 -6.51 -1.49
C THR A 172 -12.78 -7.95 -1.98
N ALA A 173 -12.66 -8.92 -1.07
CA ALA A 173 -12.53 -10.33 -1.43
C ALA A 173 -13.73 -10.79 -2.30
N THR A 174 -14.95 -10.47 -1.87
CA THR A 174 -16.18 -10.81 -2.59
C THR A 174 -16.28 -10.10 -3.95
N ARG A 175 -15.83 -8.84 -4.06
CA ARG A 175 -15.81 -8.07 -5.32
C ARG A 175 -14.89 -8.69 -6.35
N LEU A 176 -13.73 -9.17 -5.92
CA LEU A 176 -12.72 -9.80 -6.76
C LEU A 176 -13.17 -11.18 -7.29
N GLU A 177 -14.21 -11.76 -6.71
CA GLU A 177 -14.88 -12.96 -7.23
C GLU A 177 -15.91 -12.66 -8.35
N LYS A 178 -16.08 -11.41 -8.79
CA LYS A 178 -17.11 -11.04 -9.79
C LYS A 178 -16.51 -10.60 -11.13
N GLY A 179 -17.14 -11.04 -12.21
CA GLY A 179 -16.84 -10.60 -13.58
C GLY A 179 -15.36 -10.72 -13.95
N VAL A 180 -14.84 -9.68 -14.62
CA VAL A 180 -13.43 -9.57 -15.05
C VAL A 180 -12.46 -9.53 -13.86
N SER A 181 -12.91 -9.08 -12.68
CA SER A 181 -12.05 -9.00 -11.49
C SER A 181 -11.57 -10.37 -11.00
N LYS A 182 -12.21 -11.48 -11.42
CA LYS A 182 -11.73 -12.84 -11.20
C LYS A 182 -10.32 -13.08 -11.74
N LEU A 183 -9.91 -12.38 -12.80
CA LEU A 183 -8.57 -12.48 -13.35
C LEU A 183 -7.52 -11.91 -12.39
N TYR A 184 -7.83 -10.78 -11.71
CA TYR A 184 -6.95 -10.22 -10.69
C TYR A 184 -6.85 -11.14 -9.48
N GLN A 185 -7.99 -11.68 -9.02
CA GLN A 185 -7.99 -12.66 -7.94
C GLN A 185 -7.12 -13.87 -8.28
N ALA A 186 -7.30 -14.47 -9.46
CA ALA A 186 -6.53 -15.63 -9.87
C ALA A 186 -5.02 -15.35 -9.88
N HIS A 187 -4.62 -14.18 -10.40
CA HIS A 187 -3.21 -13.75 -10.42
C HIS A 187 -2.64 -13.58 -9.00
N LEU A 188 -3.31 -12.78 -8.16
CA LEU A 188 -2.85 -12.46 -6.81
C LEU A 188 -2.88 -13.69 -5.89
N LEU A 189 -3.93 -14.50 -5.96
CA LEU A 189 -4.03 -15.76 -5.22
C LEU A 189 -2.92 -16.73 -5.64
N SER A 190 -2.61 -16.82 -6.94
CA SER A 190 -1.49 -17.63 -7.43
C SER A 190 -0.14 -17.15 -6.85
N SER A 191 0.07 -15.83 -6.75
CA SER A 191 1.24 -15.27 -6.08
C SER A 191 1.31 -15.67 -4.60
N LEU A 192 0.21 -15.51 -3.86
CA LEU A 192 0.12 -15.91 -2.45
C LEU A 192 0.38 -17.41 -2.22
N LYS A 193 -0.18 -18.28 -3.08
CA LYS A 193 0.09 -19.72 -3.03
C LYS A 193 1.56 -20.03 -3.31
N ARG A 194 2.18 -19.35 -4.27
CA ARG A 194 3.60 -19.49 -4.58
C ARG A 194 4.46 -19.06 -3.38
N SER A 195 4.19 -17.90 -2.80
CA SER A 195 4.91 -17.37 -1.64
C SER A 195 4.79 -18.30 -0.43
N TYR A 196 3.61 -18.87 -0.20
CA TYR A 196 3.40 -19.91 0.80
C TYR A 196 4.27 -21.16 0.55
N LYS A 197 4.25 -21.69 -0.67
CA LYS A 197 5.07 -22.86 -1.04
C LYS A 197 6.57 -22.60 -0.89
N VAL A 198 7.04 -21.42 -1.29
CA VAL A 198 8.45 -21.04 -1.16
C VAL A 198 8.83 -20.96 0.32
N ARG A 199 7.98 -20.38 1.17
CA ARG A 199 8.23 -20.26 2.62
C ARG A 199 8.35 -21.60 3.34
N PHE A 200 7.54 -22.58 2.94
CA PHE A 200 7.50 -23.91 3.57
C PHE A 200 8.11 -25.01 2.68
N LYS A 201 8.99 -24.62 1.75
CA LYS A 201 9.71 -25.57 0.90
C LYS A 201 10.72 -26.39 1.73
N ASP A 202 11.47 -25.71 2.57
CA ASP A 202 12.62 -26.27 3.30
C ASP A 202 12.33 -26.47 4.81
N ARG A 203 11.07 -26.27 5.23
CA ARG A 203 10.58 -26.53 6.59
C ARG A 203 9.11 -26.91 6.58
N PRO A 204 8.63 -27.73 7.55
CA PRO A 204 7.22 -28.14 7.59
C PRO A 204 6.30 -26.93 7.76
N SER A 205 5.16 -26.94 7.07
CA SER A 205 4.08 -26.00 7.35
C SER A 205 3.37 -26.38 8.65
N PRO A 206 3.03 -25.41 9.52
CA PRO A 206 2.19 -25.67 10.69
C PRO A 206 0.72 -25.94 10.32
N LEU A 207 0.33 -25.79 9.05
CA LEU A 207 -1.04 -25.94 8.58
C LEU A 207 -1.23 -27.25 7.81
N ASN A 208 -2.26 -28.02 8.17
CA ASN A 208 -2.67 -29.22 7.44
C ASN A 208 -3.65 -28.86 6.33
N ILE A 209 -3.15 -28.28 5.24
CA ILE A 209 -3.96 -27.79 4.12
C ILE A 209 -3.36 -28.20 2.77
N ASP A 210 -4.22 -28.22 1.76
CA ASP A 210 -3.83 -28.32 0.36
C ASP A 210 -3.94 -26.95 -0.29
N ILE A 211 -2.81 -26.23 -0.36
CA ILE A 211 -2.75 -24.85 -0.86
C ILE A 211 -3.28 -24.71 -2.28
N GLU A 212 -3.22 -25.77 -3.10
CA GLU A 212 -3.71 -25.75 -4.47
C GLU A 212 -5.23 -25.74 -4.56
N LYS A 213 -5.91 -26.32 -3.57
CA LYS A 213 -7.38 -26.39 -3.54
C LYS A 213 -8.06 -25.08 -3.18
N LEU A 214 -7.35 -24.11 -2.62
CA LEU A 214 -7.92 -22.82 -2.23
C LEU A 214 -8.24 -21.98 -3.48
N LYS A 215 -9.50 -21.59 -3.68
CA LYS A 215 -9.99 -20.95 -4.92
C LYS A 215 -10.34 -19.48 -4.75
N SER A 216 -10.42 -18.98 -3.52
CA SER A 216 -10.72 -17.58 -3.23
C SER A 216 -9.81 -16.99 -2.18
N PHE A 217 -9.79 -15.66 -2.11
CA PHE A 217 -9.16 -14.96 -0.99
C PHE A 217 -9.79 -15.33 0.34
N ARG A 218 -11.11 -15.50 0.41
CA ARG A 218 -11.77 -15.89 1.67
C ARG A 218 -11.29 -17.26 2.16
N GLU A 219 -11.14 -18.24 1.26
CA GLU A 219 -10.59 -19.56 1.62
C GLU A 219 -9.12 -19.49 2.01
N TYR A 220 -8.30 -18.73 1.28
CA TYR A 220 -6.89 -18.52 1.62
C TYR A 220 -6.75 -17.81 2.97
N ASP A 221 -7.52 -16.76 3.20
CA ASP A 221 -7.46 -15.98 4.42
C ASP A 221 -7.96 -16.78 5.62
N ASP A 222 -8.96 -17.64 5.45
CA ASP A 222 -9.47 -18.50 6.53
C ASP A 222 -8.47 -19.61 6.90
N GLN A 223 -7.89 -20.26 5.88
CA GLN A 223 -7.05 -21.43 6.09
C GLN A 223 -5.56 -21.12 6.24
N VAL A 224 -5.10 -19.94 5.81
CA VAL A 224 -3.68 -19.53 5.82
C VAL A 224 -3.49 -18.24 6.63
N THR A 225 -4.03 -17.11 6.16
CA THR A 225 -3.73 -15.80 6.76
C THR A 225 -4.17 -15.73 8.22
N ALA A 226 -5.40 -16.16 8.52
CA ALA A 226 -5.97 -16.13 9.86
C ALA A 226 -5.15 -16.98 10.85
N PRO A 227 -4.96 -18.30 10.64
CA PRO A 227 -4.24 -19.14 11.60
C PRO A 227 -2.76 -18.78 11.75
N LEU A 228 -2.06 -18.41 10.66
CA LEU A 228 -0.64 -18.01 10.76
C LEU A 228 -0.44 -16.71 11.56
N ASN A 229 -1.48 -15.90 11.70
CA ASN A 229 -1.43 -14.62 12.41
C ASN A 229 -2.24 -14.60 13.72
N GLY A 230 -2.73 -15.76 14.17
CA GLY A 230 -3.45 -15.88 15.43
C GLY A 230 -4.88 -15.34 15.42
N PHE A 231 -5.49 -15.15 14.24
CA PHE A 231 -6.92 -14.86 14.13
C PHE A 231 -7.74 -16.15 14.25
N ARG A 232 -8.95 -16.06 14.83
CA ARG A 232 -9.88 -17.20 14.99
C ARG A 232 -10.43 -17.77 13.67
N GLY A 233 -10.29 -17.02 12.58
CA GLY A 233 -10.84 -17.32 11.26
C GLY A 233 -10.92 -16.04 10.43
N VAL A 234 -11.37 -16.18 9.18
CA VAL A 234 -11.39 -15.07 8.21
C VAL A 234 -12.27 -13.90 8.64
N ASP A 235 -13.43 -14.15 9.25
CA ASP A 235 -14.34 -13.08 9.65
C ASP A 235 -13.74 -12.26 10.81
N HIS A 236 -13.05 -12.91 11.75
CA HIS A 236 -12.28 -12.20 12.79
C HIS A 236 -11.16 -11.37 12.16
N TYR A 237 -10.42 -11.94 11.21
CA TYR A 237 -9.37 -11.22 10.50
C TYR A 237 -9.91 -9.99 9.77
N TYR A 238 -10.97 -10.12 8.98
CA TYR A 238 -11.57 -9.02 8.23
C TYR A 238 -12.15 -7.93 9.13
N ASN A 239 -12.82 -8.32 10.22
CA ASN A 239 -13.39 -7.36 11.17
C ASN A 239 -12.30 -6.57 11.90
N GLU A 240 -11.22 -7.20 12.34
CA GLU A 240 -10.13 -6.51 13.04
C GLU A 240 -9.21 -5.72 12.10
N SER A 241 -9.10 -6.13 10.84
CA SER A 241 -8.10 -5.57 9.92
C SER A 241 -8.66 -4.52 8.95
N SER A 242 -9.97 -4.40 8.77
CA SER A 242 -10.56 -3.42 7.85
C SER A 242 -10.37 -1.99 8.36
N SER A 243 -9.74 -1.12 7.55
CA SER A 243 -9.40 0.24 7.97
C SER A 243 -10.59 1.18 8.14
N ARG A 244 -11.75 0.87 7.50
CA ARG A 244 -12.93 1.77 7.48
C ARG A 244 -13.37 2.22 8.88
N GLN A 245 -13.38 1.31 9.85
CA GLN A 245 -13.83 1.60 11.22
C GLN A 245 -12.88 2.51 12.01
N TYR A 246 -11.63 2.65 11.56
CA TYR A 246 -10.59 3.42 12.25
C TYR A 246 -10.50 4.86 11.74
N LEU A 247 -11.13 5.18 10.60
CA LEU A 247 -10.98 6.49 9.92
C LEU A 247 -11.41 7.68 10.78
N LYS A 248 -12.44 7.49 11.62
CA LYS A 248 -12.96 8.54 12.51
C LYS A 248 -11.99 8.90 13.65
N ASN A 249 -11.05 8.02 13.96
CA ASN A 249 -10.08 8.21 15.04
C ASN A 249 -8.75 8.83 14.58
N ILE A 250 -8.57 9.04 13.28
CA ILE A 250 -7.34 9.61 12.70
C ILE A 250 -7.23 11.09 13.12
N GLN A 251 -6.07 11.48 13.67
CA GLN A 251 -5.82 12.86 14.16
C GLN A 251 -4.62 13.54 13.50
N SER A 252 -3.96 12.89 12.53
CA SER A 252 -2.94 13.51 11.70
C SER A 252 -3.49 13.81 10.30
N PRO A 253 -3.04 14.88 9.63
CA PRO A 253 -3.42 15.15 8.24
C PRO A 253 -3.26 13.90 7.38
N THR A 254 -4.31 13.53 6.67
CA THR A 254 -4.34 12.30 5.87
C THR A 254 -5.09 12.53 4.57
N LEU A 255 -4.44 12.22 3.45
CA LEU A 255 -5.06 12.17 2.14
C LEU A 255 -5.34 10.73 1.74
N ILE A 256 -6.57 10.43 1.37
CA ILE A 256 -6.96 9.17 0.75
C ILE A 256 -7.29 9.44 -0.72
N LEU A 257 -6.51 8.87 -1.64
CA LEU A 257 -6.75 8.95 -3.09
C LEU A 257 -7.42 7.67 -3.58
N HIS A 258 -8.63 7.80 -4.13
CA HIS A 258 -9.41 6.63 -4.55
C HIS A 258 -10.18 6.88 -5.84
N ALA A 259 -10.22 5.89 -6.73
CA ALA A 259 -11.01 5.96 -7.95
C ALA A 259 -12.39 5.33 -7.73
N LYS A 260 -13.45 6.02 -8.15
CA LYS A 260 -14.83 5.48 -8.02
C LYS A 260 -15.06 4.22 -8.87
N ASP A 261 -14.25 4.02 -9.90
CA ASP A 261 -14.32 2.88 -10.81
C ASP A 261 -13.34 1.74 -10.45
N ASP A 262 -12.68 1.80 -9.29
CA ASP A 262 -11.68 0.80 -8.89
C ASP A 262 -12.26 -0.64 -8.98
N PRO A 263 -11.71 -1.52 -9.84
CA PRO A 263 -12.30 -2.83 -10.09
C PRO A 263 -12.14 -3.81 -8.92
N PHE A 264 -11.44 -3.42 -7.85
CA PHE A 264 -11.26 -4.20 -6.63
C PHE A 264 -12.32 -3.86 -5.59
N MET A 265 -13.00 -2.73 -5.73
CA MET A 265 -13.93 -2.21 -4.72
C MET A 265 -15.38 -2.18 -5.25
N TRP A 266 -16.33 -2.19 -4.31
CA TRP A 266 -17.69 -1.77 -4.62
C TRP A 266 -17.80 -0.27 -4.46
N PRO A 267 -18.61 0.45 -5.27
CA PRO A 267 -18.85 1.86 -5.02
C PRO A 267 -19.38 2.16 -3.61
N THR A 268 -20.08 1.20 -3.00
CA THR A 268 -20.64 1.28 -1.63
C THR A 268 -19.60 1.09 -0.52
N THR A 269 -18.40 0.60 -0.83
CA THR A 269 -17.32 0.46 0.17
C THR A 269 -16.55 1.77 0.39
N ILE A 270 -16.79 2.79 -0.43
CA ILE A 270 -16.22 4.12 -0.25
C ILE A 270 -16.82 4.74 1.03
N PRO A 271 -15.99 5.23 1.98
CA PRO A 271 -16.49 5.84 3.20
C PRO A 271 -17.33 7.09 2.95
N THR A 272 -18.35 7.26 3.79
CA THR A 272 -19.18 8.46 3.86
C THR A 272 -18.52 9.55 4.70
N GLN A 273 -19.01 10.79 4.62
CA GLN A 273 -18.38 11.94 5.28
C GLN A 273 -18.44 11.82 6.81
N GLU A 274 -19.44 11.13 7.36
CA GLU A 274 -19.68 10.91 8.79
C GLU A 274 -18.71 9.88 9.41
N GLU A 275 -18.09 9.06 8.56
CA GLU A 275 -17.09 8.06 8.93
C GLU A 275 -15.66 8.62 8.94
N LEU A 276 -15.44 9.81 8.37
CA LEU A 276 -14.14 10.46 8.28
C LEU A 276 -13.93 11.41 9.46
N SER A 277 -12.72 11.44 10.02
CA SER A 277 -12.32 12.52 10.90
C SER A 277 -12.08 13.83 10.13
N GLU A 278 -11.98 14.95 10.84
CA GLU A 278 -11.67 16.25 10.24
C GLU A 278 -10.28 16.29 9.59
N CYS A 279 -9.35 15.45 10.06
CA CYS A 279 -7.99 15.35 9.53
C CYS A 279 -7.91 14.52 8.25
N VAL A 280 -8.98 13.81 7.85
CA VAL A 280 -9.00 12.95 6.67
C VAL A 280 -9.65 13.66 5.50
N THR A 281 -8.89 13.83 4.42
CA THR A 281 -9.41 14.22 3.11
C THR A 281 -9.50 13.01 2.20
N LEU A 282 -10.71 12.66 1.77
CA LEU A 282 -10.96 11.63 0.76
C LEU A 282 -11.14 12.31 -0.60
N GLU A 283 -10.13 12.19 -1.45
CA GLU A 283 -10.14 12.71 -2.81
C GLU A 283 -10.52 11.61 -3.81
N LEU A 284 -11.70 11.77 -4.41
CA LEU A 284 -12.29 10.80 -5.32
C LEU A 284 -12.09 11.21 -6.78
N THR A 285 -11.50 10.33 -7.57
CA THR A 285 -11.46 10.48 -9.03
C THR A 285 -12.66 9.79 -9.67
N LYS A 286 -13.14 10.29 -10.81
CA LYS A 286 -14.23 9.62 -11.57
C LYS A 286 -13.77 8.28 -12.15
N GLY A 287 -12.53 8.23 -12.61
CA GLY A 287 -11.89 7.01 -13.10
C GLY A 287 -10.42 6.98 -12.71
N GLY A 288 -9.78 5.83 -12.88
CA GLY A 288 -8.38 5.64 -12.50
C GLY A 288 -8.02 4.19 -12.20
N GLY A 289 -9.01 3.29 -12.11
CA GLY A 289 -8.77 1.89 -11.80
C GLY A 289 -8.07 1.69 -10.46
N HIS A 290 -7.49 0.50 -10.27
CA HIS A 290 -6.74 0.17 -9.06
C HIS A 290 -5.28 0.58 -9.24
N VAL A 291 -4.84 1.64 -8.54
CA VAL A 291 -3.46 2.17 -8.62
C VAL A 291 -3.03 2.50 -10.06
N GLY A 292 -3.98 2.90 -10.91
CA GLY A 292 -3.73 3.23 -12.32
C GLY A 292 -3.44 4.71 -12.53
N PHE A 293 -4.48 5.53 -12.39
CA PHE A 293 -4.46 7.00 -12.47
C PHE A 293 -3.64 7.55 -13.66
N VAL A 294 -3.79 6.93 -14.84
CA VAL A 294 -3.13 7.33 -16.07
C VAL A 294 -3.95 8.40 -16.78
N SER A 295 -3.34 9.56 -17.01
CA SER A 295 -3.88 10.63 -17.85
C SER A 295 -3.16 10.67 -19.20
N GLY A 296 -3.71 11.42 -20.16
CA GLY A 296 -3.07 11.63 -21.45
C GLY A 296 -4.06 12.02 -22.54
N ALA A 297 -3.63 12.94 -23.41
CA ALA A 297 -4.42 13.41 -24.55
C ALA A 297 -4.09 12.65 -25.85
N ILE A 298 -2.87 12.12 -25.96
CA ILE A 298 -2.37 11.42 -27.16
C ILE A 298 -2.44 9.91 -26.92
N PRO A 299 -3.08 9.13 -27.81
CA PRO A 299 -3.08 7.66 -27.74
C PRO A 299 -1.68 7.06 -27.61
N GLY A 300 -1.51 6.15 -26.65
CA GLY A 300 -0.23 5.48 -26.39
C GLY A 300 0.80 6.30 -25.59
N VAL A 301 0.59 7.61 -25.41
CA VAL A 301 1.44 8.46 -24.58
C VAL A 301 0.80 8.65 -23.21
N ALA A 302 1.25 7.84 -22.25
CA ALA A 302 0.73 7.84 -20.88
C ALA A 302 1.43 8.89 -20.00
N HIS A 303 0.65 9.64 -19.24
CA HIS A 303 1.11 10.50 -18.17
C HIS A 303 0.64 9.91 -16.83
N TYR A 304 1.59 9.70 -15.91
CA TYR A 304 1.30 9.11 -14.61
C TYR A 304 1.03 10.24 -13.60
N TRP A 305 -0.24 10.51 -13.36
CA TRP A 305 -0.67 11.65 -12.54
C TRP A 305 -0.44 11.42 -11.04
N LEU A 306 -0.53 10.17 -10.60
CA LEU A 306 -0.53 9.81 -9.19
C LEU A 306 0.72 10.30 -8.45
N GLU A 307 1.92 10.04 -8.98
CA GLU A 307 3.16 10.44 -8.30
C GLU A 307 3.26 11.96 -8.20
N LYS A 308 2.91 12.68 -9.28
CA LYS A 308 2.85 14.15 -9.26
C LYS A 308 1.91 14.65 -8.16
N ARG A 309 0.71 14.08 -8.05
CA ARG A 309 -0.27 14.46 -7.03
C ARG A 309 0.23 14.18 -5.61
N ILE A 310 0.96 13.07 -5.43
CA ILE A 310 1.60 12.73 -4.15
C ILE A 310 2.65 13.79 -3.79
N ILE A 311 3.53 14.17 -4.72
CA ILE A 311 4.54 15.21 -4.48
C ILE A 311 3.88 16.56 -4.13
N GLU A 312 2.84 16.95 -4.86
CA GLU A 312 2.07 18.17 -4.57
C GLU A 312 1.47 18.15 -3.15
N GLU A 313 0.94 17.02 -2.70
CA GLU A 313 0.44 16.91 -1.32
C GLU A 313 1.58 17.01 -0.30
N LEU A 314 2.69 16.29 -0.52
CA LEU A 314 3.83 16.33 0.39
C LEU A 314 4.38 17.75 0.54
N GLN A 315 4.56 18.48 -0.57
CA GLN A 315 5.07 19.85 -0.56
C GLN A 315 4.12 20.86 0.10
N LEU A 316 2.81 20.61 0.08
CA LEU A 316 1.84 21.45 0.79
C LEU A 316 2.06 21.40 2.31
N HIS A 317 2.44 20.24 2.85
CA HIS A 317 2.66 20.04 4.29
C HIS A 317 4.13 20.18 4.69
N MET A 318 5.06 19.98 3.77
CA MET A 318 6.50 19.87 4.02
C MET A 318 7.32 20.47 2.86
N PRO A 319 7.24 21.79 2.61
CA PRO A 319 7.98 22.41 1.52
C PRO A 319 9.49 22.25 1.70
N ILE A 320 10.19 22.00 0.60
CA ILE A 320 11.66 22.00 0.55
C ILE A 320 12.07 23.30 -0.15
N ASN A 321 12.83 24.15 0.55
CA ASN A 321 13.41 25.35 -0.06
C ASN A 321 14.47 24.93 -1.09
N GLN A 322 14.18 25.18 -2.37
CA GLN A 322 15.10 24.86 -3.47
C GLN A 322 16.38 25.73 -3.47
N ASP A 323 16.39 26.83 -2.70
CA ASP A 323 17.54 27.74 -2.58
C ASP A 323 18.75 27.16 -1.82
N VAL A 324 18.64 25.95 -1.25
CA VAL A 324 19.70 25.29 -0.46
C VAL A 324 20.37 24.14 -1.23
N LEU A 325 19.92 23.86 -2.47
CA LEU A 325 20.45 22.78 -3.32
C LEU A 325 21.29 23.29 -4.51
N GLY A 326 21.73 24.56 -4.45
CA GLY A 326 22.64 25.19 -5.42
C GLY A 326 24.10 25.15 -4.97
#